data_AF-A0AA41RV40-F1
#
_entry.id   AF-A0AA41RV40-F1
#
_cell.length_a   1.000
_cell.length_b   1.000
_cell.length_c   1.000
_cell.angle_alpha   90.00
_cell.angle_beta   90.00
_cell.angle_gamma   90.00
#
_symmetry.space_group_name_H-M   'P 1'
#
loop_
_entity.id
_entity.type
_entity.pdbx_description
1 polymer ?
#
loop_
_entity_poly.entity_id
_entity_poly.type
_entity_poly.pdbx_seq_one_letter_code
_entity_poly.pdbx_strand_id
1 'polypeptide(L)'
;APEHYQFVDFIAKLISKLGFDRVIAGSAQETSSSSLEVQETYSFSRSWLAAEVLCSWKWPGGSALSSFLPLLSEFAKDENSYQAENLLNSIVNTLLDGVLVNDNEEPSFLNVWPASDGEIESIQDPFLRALVSLLLTLFIKDNIWMNDKAAVFLKFLNDKLFFGTTVNSRCLRILPFLTSIIIRRLRRGFTESDEDAPLEFSKENQVHNIIQGWLQRTLSLPPLTVLQTDQ
;
A
#
# COMPACT_ATOMS: atom_id res chain seq x y z
N ALA A 1 2.22 -15.93 34.55
CA ALA A 1 1.81 -14.98 35.61
C ALA A 1 0.28 -14.81 35.57
N PRO A 2 -0.40 -14.66 36.72
CA PRO A 2 -1.87 -14.51 36.81
C PRO A 2 -2.43 -13.30 36.05
N GLU A 3 -1.60 -12.32 35.72
CA GLU A 3 -1.97 -11.09 34.98
C GLU A 3 -2.41 -11.36 33.53
N HIS A 4 -1.83 -12.36 32.86
CA HIS A 4 -2.23 -12.72 31.49
C HIS A 4 -3.66 -13.30 31.44
N TYR A 5 -4.06 -14.07 32.45
CA TYR A 5 -5.41 -14.63 32.52
C TYR A 5 -6.47 -13.56 32.77
N GLN A 6 -6.14 -12.55 33.58
CA GLN A 6 -7.04 -11.41 33.83
C GLN A 6 -7.22 -10.55 32.58
N PHE A 7 -6.15 -10.32 31.81
CA PHE A 7 -6.25 -9.62 30.53
C PHE A 7 -7.12 -10.40 29.54
N VAL A 8 -6.91 -11.71 29.38
CA VAL A 8 -7.71 -12.55 28.48
C VAL A 8 -9.18 -12.59 28.90
N ASP A 9 -9.48 -12.71 30.20
CA ASP A 9 -10.86 -12.67 30.71
C ASP A 9 -11.52 -11.29 30.51
N PHE A 10 -10.75 -10.21 30.65
CA PHE A 10 -11.20 -8.86 30.32
C PHE A 10 -11.54 -8.71 28.84
N ILE A 11 -10.68 -9.21 27.94
CA ILE A 11 -10.95 -9.21 26.50
C ILE A 11 -12.19 -10.06 26.17
N ALA A 12 -12.31 -11.25 26.75
CA ALA A 12 -13.48 -12.10 26.56
C ALA A 12 -14.79 -11.41 27.01
N LYS A 13 -14.73 -10.64 28.10
CA LYS A 13 -15.85 -9.82 28.58
C LYS A 13 -16.14 -8.64 27.66
N LEU A 14 -15.13 -8.00 27.09
CA LEU A 14 -15.32 -6.93 26.09
C LEU A 14 -16.02 -7.46 24.85
N ILE A 15 -15.54 -8.59 24.30
CA ILE A 15 -16.13 -9.24 23.11
C ILE A 15 -17.59 -9.60 23.39
N SER A 16 -17.85 -10.31 24.50
CA SER A 16 -19.20 -10.79 24.83
C SER A 16 -20.20 -9.69 25.21
N LYS A 17 -19.75 -8.58 25.80
CA LYS A 17 -20.66 -7.50 26.25
C LYS A 17 -20.84 -6.36 25.27
N LEU A 18 -19.79 -6.03 24.51
CA LEU A 18 -19.80 -4.86 23.61
C LEU A 18 -19.83 -5.27 22.14
N GLY A 19 -19.77 -6.58 21.83
CA GLY A 19 -19.90 -7.09 20.47
C GLY A 19 -18.69 -6.76 19.59
N PHE A 20 -17.51 -6.60 20.18
CA PHE A 20 -16.28 -6.42 19.41
C PHE A 20 -15.88 -7.75 18.77
N ASP A 21 -15.74 -7.78 17.44
CA ASP A 21 -15.33 -8.98 16.70
C ASP A 21 -13.83 -9.29 16.87
N ARG A 22 -13.00 -8.26 17.10
CA ARG A 22 -11.56 -8.38 17.30
C ARG A 22 -11.05 -7.32 18.28
N VAL A 23 -10.03 -7.69 19.07
CA VAL A 23 -9.30 -6.75 19.93
C VAL A 23 -7.81 -6.84 19.62
N ILE A 24 -7.18 -5.70 19.36
CA ILE A 24 -5.76 -5.61 19.07
C ILE A 24 -5.08 -4.87 20.22
N ALA A 25 -4.13 -5.53 20.87
CA ALA A 25 -3.34 -4.94 21.96
C ALA A 25 -1.87 -4.82 21.53
N GLY A 26 -1.27 -3.66 21.80
CA GLY A 26 0.15 -3.41 21.56
C GLY A 26 0.78 -2.68 22.72
N SER A 27 1.89 -3.19 23.24
CA SER A 27 2.73 -2.49 24.23
C SER A 27 3.74 -1.61 23.51
N ALA A 28 3.87 -0.34 23.92
CA ALA A 28 5.03 0.47 23.54
C ALA A 28 6.06 0.24 24.64
N GLN A 29 7.23 -0.29 24.27
CA GLN A 29 8.34 -0.28 25.19
C GLN A 29 8.92 1.12 25.13
N GLU A 30 8.58 1.96 26.11
CA GLU A 30 9.26 3.24 26.30
C GLU A 30 10.70 2.93 26.71
N THR A 31 11.64 3.08 25.77
CA THR A 31 13.04 3.18 26.12
C THR A 31 13.22 4.50 26.87
N SER A 32 13.22 4.43 28.19
CA SER A 32 13.67 5.52 29.06
C SER A 32 15.11 5.88 28.68
N SER A 33 15.27 6.95 27.93
CA SER A 33 16.55 7.42 27.41
C SER A 33 17.35 8.11 28.51
N SER A 34 18.26 7.37 29.14
CA SER A 34 19.40 7.93 29.84
C SER A 34 20.72 7.41 29.25
N SER A 35 20.94 7.61 27.95
CA SER A 35 22.31 7.74 27.44
C SER A 35 22.30 8.46 26.09
N LEU A 36 23.13 9.48 26.00
CA LEU A 36 23.53 10.16 24.76
C LEU A 36 24.42 9.21 23.97
N GLU A 37 23.84 8.23 23.30
CA GLU A 37 24.49 7.56 22.17
C GLU A 37 23.48 7.52 21.03
N VAL A 38 23.97 7.84 19.84
CA VAL A 38 23.21 7.90 18.58
C VAL A 38 22.69 6.50 18.25
N GLN A 39 21.61 6.09 18.91
CA GLN A 39 20.77 4.99 18.49
C GLN A 39 19.76 5.57 17.53
N GLU A 40 19.78 5.09 16.29
CA GLU A 40 18.67 5.21 15.36
C GLU A 40 17.40 4.88 16.15
N THR A 41 16.59 5.89 16.41
CA THR A 41 15.31 5.73 17.08
C THR A 41 14.47 4.85 16.16
N TYR A 42 14.49 3.54 16.39
CA TYR A 42 13.48 2.62 15.88
C TYR A 42 12.17 3.00 16.56
N SER A 43 11.60 4.13 16.14
CA SER A 43 10.19 4.41 16.30
C SER A 43 9.50 3.23 15.63
N PHE A 44 9.11 2.23 16.42
CA PHE A 44 8.28 1.13 15.98
C PHE A 44 6.97 1.77 15.50
N SER A 45 6.96 2.17 14.23
CA SER A 45 5.75 2.64 13.59
C SER A 45 4.83 1.43 13.64
N ARG A 46 3.72 1.53 14.38
CA ARG A 46 2.68 0.50 14.42
C ARG A 46 1.91 0.52 13.10
N SER A 47 2.63 0.61 11.99
CA SER A 47 2.13 0.64 10.62
C SER A 47 1.32 -0.61 10.30
N TRP A 48 1.69 -1.76 10.89
CA TRP A 48 0.88 -2.98 10.83
C TRP A 48 -0.52 -2.82 11.45
N LEU A 49 -0.66 -2.02 12.51
CA LEU A 49 -1.96 -1.76 13.13
C LEU A 49 -2.82 -0.90 12.20
N ALA A 50 -2.24 0.13 11.59
CA ALA A 50 -2.93 0.94 10.60
C ALA A 50 -3.32 0.11 9.36
N ALA A 51 -2.45 -0.82 8.92
CA ALA A 51 -2.77 -1.77 7.87
C ALA A 51 -3.95 -2.68 8.26
N GLU A 52 -3.98 -3.23 9.48
CA GLU A 52 -5.08 -4.06 9.97
C GLU A 52 -6.40 -3.28 10.05
N VAL A 53 -6.38 -2.01 10.49
CA VAL A 53 -7.55 -1.13 10.49
C VAL A 53 -8.07 -0.90 9.06
N LEU A 54 -7.17 -0.65 8.10
CA LEU A 54 -7.54 -0.51 6.69
C LEU A 54 -8.14 -1.81 6.12
N CYS A 55 -7.57 -2.97 6.45
CA CYS A 55 -8.04 -4.28 6.01
C CYS A 55 -9.39 -4.68 6.62
N SER A 56 -9.67 -4.27 7.86
CA SER A 56 -10.96 -4.50 8.55
C SER A 56 -12.13 -3.85 7.80
N TRP A 57 -11.86 -2.75 7.08
CA TRP A 57 -12.73 -2.07 6.14
C TRP A 57 -14.00 -1.41 6.70
N LYS A 58 -14.87 -2.15 7.40
CA LYS A 58 -16.14 -1.65 7.96
C LYS A 58 -16.27 -2.06 9.43
N TRP A 59 -16.83 -1.17 10.24
CA TRP A 59 -17.14 -1.42 11.66
C TRP A 59 -18.40 -0.66 12.07
N PRO A 60 -19.01 -0.97 13.22
CA PRO A 60 -20.18 -0.24 13.69
C PRO A 60 -19.91 1.27 13.78
N GLY A 61 -20.67 2.06 13.02
CA GLY A 61 -20.55 3.52 13.00
C GLY A 61 -19.45 4.09 12.10
N GLY A 62 -18.74 3.29 11.30
CA GLY A 62 -17.72 3.84 10.40
C GLY A 62 -17.06 2.84 9.44
N SER A 63 -16.07 3.33 8.71
CA SER A 63 -15.29 2.53 7.76
C SER A 63 -13.88 3.08 7.60
N ALA A 64 -13.01 2.26 7.02
CA ALA A 64 -11.67 2.67 6.63
C ALA A 64 -11.72 3.89 5.71
N LEU A 65 -12.62 3.90 4.72
CA LEU A 65 -12.79 4.99 3.76
C LEU A 65 -13.35 6.27 4.40
N SER A 66 -14.39 6.16 5.22
CA SER A 66 -15.12 7.31 5.75
C SER A 66 -14.51 7.92 7.01
N SER A 67 -13.74 7.13 7.77
CA SER A 67 -13.34 7.49 9.13
C SER A 67 -11.83 7.47 9.32
N PHE A 68 -11.13 6.44 8.86
CA PHE A 68 -9.70 6.31 9.12
C PHE A 68 -8.81 7.00 8.07
N LEU A 69 -9.08 6.81 6.78
CA LEU A 69 -8.30 7.43 5.70
C LEU A 69 -8.31 8.97 5.73
N PRO A 70 -9.43 9.66 6.03
CA PRO A 70 -9.41 11.12 6.16
C PRO A 70 -8.48 11.59 7.27
N LEU A 71 -8.47 10.91 8.43
CA LEU A 71 -7.58 11.24 9.55
C LEU A 71 -6.11 10.96 9.21
N LEU A 72 -5.84 9.83 8.54
CA LEU A 72 -4.49 9.50 8.09
C LEU A 72 -3.98 10.50 7.04
N SER A 73 -4.87 10.98 6.17
CA SER A 73 -4.58 12.00 5.17
C SER A 73 -4.30 13.37 5.80
N GLU A 74 -5.13 13.79 6.75
CA GLU A 74 -4.91 15.03 7.51
C GLU A 74 -3.57 14.98 8.25
N PHE A 75 -3.27 13.87 8.92
CA PHE A 75 -1.97 13.65 9.56
C PHE A 75 -0.79 13.73 8.59
N ALA A 76 -0.97 13.22 7.35
CA ALA A 76 0.07 13.24 6.34
C ALA A 76 0.26 14.60 5.65
N LYS A 77 -0.75 15.48 5.68
CA LYS A 77 -0.68 16.84 5.14
C LYS A 77 0.01 17.82 6.09
N ASP A 78 0.14 17.48 7.36
CA ASP A 78 0.84 18.32 8.33
C ASP A 78 2.32 18.45 7.94
N GLU A 79 2.76 19.68 7.63
CA GLU A 79 3.87 20.02 6.71
C GLU A 79 5.28 19.58 7.15
N ASN A 80 5.45 18.86 8.26
CA ASN A 80 6.79 18.74 8.87
C ASN A 80 7.13 17.45 9.60
N SER A 81 6.58 16.29 9.22
CA SER A 81 7.08 15.04 9.82
C SER A 81 7.57 14.02 8.79
N TYR A 82 8.90 13.91 8.70
CA TYR A 82 9.60 12.70 8.24
C TYR A 82 8.98 11.42 8.84
N GLN A 83 8.38 11.53 10.03
CA GLN A 83 7.61 10.48 10.69
C GLN A 83 6.34 10.08 9.93
N ALA A 84 5.55 11.03 9.42
CA ALA A 84 4.37 10.73 8.60
C ALA A 84 4.74 10.03 7.30
N GLU A 85 5.80 10.51 6.63
CA GLU A 85 6.29 9.87 5.41
C GLU A 85 6.76 8.43 5.69
N ASN A 86 7.54 8.22 6.76
CA ASN A 86 7.98 6.90 7.17
C ASN A 86 6.82 5.97 7.54
N LEU A 87 5.81 6.49 8.25
CA LEU A 87 4.61 5.74 8.60
C LEU A 87 3.86 5.30 7.34
N LEU A 88 3.59 6.23 6.41
CA LEU A 88 2.91 5.93 5.16
C LEU A 88 3.66 4.89 4.31
N ASN A 89 4.97 5.06 4.15
CA ASN A 89 5.82 4.09 3.46
C ASN A 89 5.74 2.71 4.13
N SER A 90 5.78 2.67 5.48
CA SER A 90 5.68 1.43 6.24
C SER A 90 4.31 0.76 6.09
N ILE A 91 3.21 1.53 6.08
CA ILE A 91 1.85 1.01 5.86
C ILE A 91 1.74 0.44 4.43
N VAL A 92 2.21 1.17 3.42
CA VAL A 92 2.17 0.71 2.02
C VAL A 92 2.98 -0.57 1.85
N ASN A 93 4.17 -0.66 2.44
CA ASN A 93 4.98 -1.87 2.39
C ASN A 93 4.30 -3.04 3.10
N THR A 94 3.72 -2.81 4.28
CA THR A 94 3.00 -3.86 5.03
C THR A 94 1.81 -4.39 4.24
N LEU A 95 1.02 -3.50 3.64
CA LEU A 95 -0.11 -3.89 2.80
C LEU A 95 0.35 -4.64 1.55
N LEU A 96 1.40 -4.17 0.87
CA LEU A 96 1.94 -4.82 -0.31
C LEU A 96 2.47 -6.21 0.00
N ASP A 97 3.24 -6.37 1.07
CA ASP A 97 3.74 -7.69 1.49
C ASP A 97 2.58 -8.61 1.89
N GLY A 98 1.54 -8.08 2.54
CA GLY A 98 0.30 -8.82 2.82
C GLY A 98 -0.37 -9.34 1.55
N VAL A 99 -0.51 -8.50 0.52
CA VAL A 99 -1.04 -8.91 -0.80
C VAL A 99 -0.18 -10.00 -1.45
N LEU A 100 1.15 -9.89 -1.35
CA LEU A 100 2.10 -10.81 -1.98
C LEU A 100 2.27 -12.14 -1.24
N VAL A 101 1.85 -12.23 0.02
CA VAL A 101 1.84 -13.48 0.81
C VAL A 101 0.48 -14.16 0.75
N ASN A 102 -0.60 -13.40 0.55
CA ASN A 102 -1.95 -13.93 0.56
C ASN A 102 -2.26 -14.78 -0.70
N ASP A 103 -2.36 -16.10 -0.51
CA ASP A 103 -2.67 -17.10 -1.53
C ASP A 103 -4.17 -17.11 -1.91
N ASN A 104 -4.82 -15.94 -1.99
CA ASN A 104 -6.15 -15.85 -2.58
C ASN A 104 -6.07 -16.23 -4.07
N GLU A 105 -6.36 -17.50 -4.39
CA GLU A 105 -6.12 -18.10 -5.70
C GLU A 105 -7.03 -17.55 -6.81
N GLU A 106 -8.09 -16.79 -6.49
CA GLU A 106 -8.98 -16.28 -7.52
C GLU A 106 -8.32 -15.14 -8.32
N PRO A 107 -8.06 -15.35 -9.62
CA PRO A 107 -7.57 -14.29 -10.48
C PRO A 107 -8.76 -13.38 -10.82
N SER A 108 -8.98 -12.35 -10.00
CA SER A 108 -9.97 -11.31 -10.30
C SER A 108 -9.40 -10.37 -11.37
N PHE A 109 -9.35 -10.83 -12.62
CA PHE A 109 -9.05 -9.99 -13.79
C PHE A 109 -10.24 -9.09 -14.20
N LEU A 110 -11.30 -9.07 -13.40
CA LEU A 110 -12.54 -8.36 -13.73
C LEU A 110 -12.46 -6.90 -13.25
N ASN A 111 -12.48 -5.99 -14.24
CA ASN A 111 -12.55 -4.53 -14.11
C ASN A 111 -11.40 -3.90 -13.31
N VAL A 112 -10.22 -4.01 -13.91
CA VAL A 112 -8.88 -3.55 -13.49
C VAL A 112 -8.78 -2.08 -13.03
N TRP A 113 -9.78 -1.25 -13.25
CA TRP A 113 -9.71 0.18 -12.98
C TRP A 113 -10.80 0.59 -12.01
N PRO A 114 -10.56 0.63 -10.69
CA PRO A 114 -11.48 1.29 -9.78
C PRO A 114 -11.47 2.79 -10.10
N ALA A 115 -12.47 3.23 -10.83
CA ALA A 115 -12.75 4.61 -11.17
C ALA A 115 -13.50 5.34 -10.03
N SER A 116 -14.12 4.58 -9.12
CA SER A 116 -14.95 5.07 -8.02
C SER A 116 -14.80 4.26 -6.73
N ASP A 117 -15.22 4.85 -5.60
CA ASP A 117 -15.18 4.21 -4.29
C ASP A 117 -16.06 2.96 -4.20
N GLY A 118 -17.15 2.89 -4.98
CA GLY A 118 -18.00 1.71 -5.07
C GLY A 118 -17.32 0.50 -5.73
N GLU A 119 -16.44 0.74 -6.71
CA GLU A 119 -15.67 -0.33 -7.35
C GLU A 119 -14.55 -0.86 -6.44
N ILE A 120 -14.02 -0.02 -5.55
CA ILE A 120 -13.05 -0.47 -4.53
C ILE A 120 -13.70 -1.46 -3.56
N GLU A 121 -14.97 -1.26 -3.18
CA GLU A 121 -15.67 -2.20 -2.29
C GLU A 121 -15.78 -3.61 -2.88
N SER A 122 -15.75 -3.74 -4.22
CA SER A 122 -15.85 -5.02 -4.93
C SER A 122 -14.57 -5.87 -4.85
N ILE A 123 -13.44 -5.27 -4.47
CA ILE A 123 -12.16 -5.97 -4.31
C ILE A 123 -12.25 -6.90 -3.10
N GLN A 124 -12.18 -8.21 -3.35
CA GLN A 124 -12.33 -9.24 -2.32
C GLN A 124 -11.10 -9.36 -1.40
N ASP A 125 -9.90 -9.22 -1.97
CA ASP A 125 -8.67 -9.27 -1.19
C ASP A 125 -8.57 -8.03 -0.28
N PRO A 126 -8.56 -8.20 1.06
CA PRO A 126 -8.61 -7.07 1.99
C PRO A 126 -7.34 -6.23 1.95
N PHE A 127 -6.17 -6.84 1.76
CA PHE A 127 -4.90 -6.12 1.65
C PHE A 127 -4.84 -5.33 0.34
N LEU A 128 -5.30 -5.90 -0.77
CA LEU A 128 -5.34 -5.23 -2.06
C LEU A 128 -6.33 -4.07 -2.03
N ARG A 129 -7.51 -4.29 -1.46
CA ARG A 129 -8.53 -3.26 -1.29
C ARG A 129 -7.98 -2.10 -0.46
N ALA A 130 -7.35 -2.39 0.68
CA ALA A 130 -6.72 -1.41 1.54
C ALA A 130 -5.60 -0.64 0.82
N LEU A 131 -4.71 -1.35 0.09
CA LEU A 131 -3.61 -0.76 -0.65
C LEU A 131 -4.10 0.17 -1.76
N VAL A 132 -5.05 -0.29 -2.58
CA VAL A 132 -5.68 0.52 -3.64
C VAL A 132 -6.33 1.76 -3.07
N SER A 133 -7.09 1.64 -1.98
CA SER A 133 -7.73 2.77 -1.30
C SER A 133 -6.71 3.79 -0.82
N LEU A 134 -5.66 3.33 -0.15
CA LEU A 134 -4.60 4.19 0.37
C LEU A 134 -3.87 4.92 -0.75
N LEU A 135 -3.47 4.21 -1.82
CA LEU A 135 -2.77 4.83 -2.95
C LEU A 135 -3.65 5.80 -3.73
N LEU A 136 -4.94 5.52 -3.90
CA LEU A 136 -5.90 6.47 -4.48
C LEU A 136 -6.00 7.74 -3.63
N THR A 137 -6.06 7.60 -2.32
CA THR A 137 -6.06 8.75 -1.40
C THR A 137 -4.75 9.54 -1.53
N LEU A 138 -3.60 8.89 -1.39
CA LEU A 138 -2.28 9.53 -1.40
C LEU A 138 -1.93 10.21 -2.73
N PHE A 139 -2.18 9.56 -3.86
CA PHE A 139 -1.79 10.09 -5.18
C PHE A 139 -2.88 10.93 -5.86
N ILE A 140 -4.16 10.55 -5.74
CA ILE A 140 -5.23 11.09 -6.58
C ILE A 140 -6.14 12.06 -5.82
N LYS A 141 -6.68 11.65 -4.67
CA LYS A 141 -7.68 12.45 -3.94
C LYS A 141 -7.04 13.61 -3.19
N ASP A 142 -6.02 13.32 -2.39
CA ASP A 142 -5.45 14.28 -1.45
C ASP A 142 -4.12 14.88 -1.89
N ASN A 143 -3.56 14.37 -2.99
CA ASN A 143 -2.32 14.89 -3.58
C ASN A 143 -1.20 15.00 -2.53
N ILE A 144 -1.03 13.99 -1.70
CA ILE A 144 0.03 13.92 -0.67
C ILE A 144 1.33 13.46 -1.32
N TRP A 145 1.26 12.41 -2.13
CA TRP A 145 2.41 11.90 -2.87
C TRP A 145 2.46 12.47 -4.29
N MET A 146 3.61 13.05 -4.63
CA MET A 146 3.88 13.68 -5.91
C MET A 146 4.46 12.68 -6.93
N ASN A 147 4.80 13.19 -8.12
CA ASN A 147 5.23 12.36 -9.25
C ASN A 147 6.58 11.65 -9.01
N ASP A 148 7.45 12.24 -8.20
CA ASP A 148 8.70 11.62 -7.73
C ASP A 148 8.41 10.33 -6.95
N LYS A 149 7.45 10.38 -6.01
CA LYS A 149 7.01 9.21 -5.26
C LYS A 149 6.34 8.17 -6.15
N ALA A 150 5.56 8.60 -7.13
CA ALA A 150 4.95 7.70 -8.11
C ALA A 150 6.01 6.94 -8.92
N ALA A 151 7.08 7.62 -9.36
CA ALA A 151 8.19 7.00 -10.09
C ALA A 151 8.99 6.03 -9.21
N VAL A 152 9.28 6.39 -7.96
CA VAL A 152 9.95 5.51 -6.99
C VAL A 152 9.11 4.25 -6.73
N PHE A 153 7.81 4.40 -6.51
CA PHE A 153 6.91 3.28 -6.28
C PHE A 153 6.79 2.38 -7.53
N LEU A 154 6.76 2.95 -8.74
CA LEU A 154 6.77 2.17 -9.98
C LEU A 154 8.04 1.33 -10.12
N LYS A 155 9.20 1.91 -9.81
CA LYS A 155 10.47 1.18 -9.79
C LYS A 155 10.45 0.06 -8.75
N PHE A 156 9.93 0.32 -7.56
CA PHE A 156 9.79 -0.69 -6.53
C PHE A 156 8.89 -1.86 -6.96
N LEU A 157 7.78 -1.59 -7.65
CA LEU A 157 6.93 -2.63 -8.23
C LEU A 157 7.66 -3.43 -9.31
N ASN A 158 8.46 -2.79 -10.15
CA ASN A 158 9.29 -3.48 -11.14
C ASN A 158 10.26 -4.47 -10.49
N ASP A 159 10.92 -4.05 -9.41
CA ASP A 159 11.90 -4.87 -8.69
C ASP A 159 11.22 -6.05 -7.97
N LYS A 160 9.96 -5.89 -7.53
CA LYS A 160 9.13 -6.98 -6.97
C LYS A 160 8.53 -7.91 -8.04
N LEU A 161 8.29 -7.40 -9.24
CA LEU A 161 7.72 -8.14 -10.37
C LEU A 161 8.73 -9.11 -10.98
N PHE A 162 9.98 -8.66 -11.16
CA PHE A 162 11.05 -9.45 -11.75
C PHE A 162 12.04 -9.88 -10.67
N PHE A 163 12.06 -11.18 -10.35
CA PHE A 163 13.08 -11.77 -9.51
C PHE A 163 14.08 -12.54 -10.39
N GLY A 164 15.16 -11.87 -10.78
CA GLY A 164 16.13 -12.41 -11.74
C GLY A 164 15.48 -12.63 -13.11
N THR A 165 15.39 -13.88 -13.56
CA THR A 165 14.73 -14.28 -14.82
C THR A 165 13.30 -14.76 -14.63
N THR A 166 12.79 -14.76 -13.40
CA THR A 166 11.44 -15.26 -13.07
C THR A 166 10.48 -14.10 -12.82
N VAL A 167 9.22 -14.28 -13.21
CA VAL A 167 8.15 -13.30 -12.97
C VAL A 167 7.35 -13.73 -11.75
N ASN A 168 7.14 -12.80 -10.83
CA ASN A 168 6.29 -13.02 -9.67
C ASN A 168 4.81 -12.95 -10.08
N SER A 169 4.16 -14.11 -10.20
CA SER A 169 2.75 -14.23 -10.57
C SER A 169 1.80 -13.50 -9.60
N ARG A 170 2.16 -13.44 -8.31
CA ARG A 170 1.39 -12.70 -7.30
C ARG A 170 1.46 -11.19 -7.54
N CYS A 171 2.61 -10.70 -8.02
CA CYS A 171 2.77 -9.31 -8.43
C CYS A 171 1.97 -9.01 -9.72
N LEU A 172 1.91 -9.94 -10.68
CA LEU A 172 1.08 -9.79 -11.88
C LEU A 172 -0.41 -9.63 -11.57
N ARG A 173 -0.94 -10.34 -10.55
CA ARG A 173 -2.35 -10.23 -10.14
C ARG A 173 -2.74 -8.81 -9.76
N ILE A 174 -1.84 -8.08 -9.12
CA ILE A 174 -2.14 -6.78 -8.49
C ILE A 174 -1.68 -5.60 -9.35
N LEU A 175 -0.77 -5.85 -10.28
CA LEU A 175 -0.21 -4.88 -11.21
C LEU A 175 -1.27 -4.00 -11.90
N PRO A 176 -2.40 -4.55 -12.40
CA PRO A 176 -3.36 -3.74 -13.13
C PRO A 176 -3.98 -2.65 -12.24
N PHE A 177 -4.29 -2.99 -10.99
CA PHE A 177 -4.81 -2.03 -10.01
C PHE A 177 -3.80 -0.94 -9.69
N LEU A 178 -2.56 -1.31 -9.36
CA LEU A 178 -1.54 -0.35 -8.92
C LEU A 178 -1.08 0.55 -10.06
N THR A 179 -0.85 -0.01 -11.25
CA THR A 179 -0.42 0.75 -12.43
C THR A 179 -1.48 1.73 -12.90
N SER A 180 -2.78 1.42 -12.80
CA SER A 180 -3.84 2.36 -13.15
C SER A 180 -3.77 3.67 -12.34
N ILE A 181 -3.49 3.57 -11.03
CA ILE A 181 -3.35 4.71 -10.12
C ILE A 181 -2.09 5.50 -10.46
N ILE A 182 -0.96 4.81 -10.60
CA ILE A 182 0.35 5.43 -10.87
C ILE A 182 0.34 6.16 -12.21
N ILE A 183 -0.16 5.51 -13.28
CA ILE A 183 -0.24 6.10 -14.61
C ILE A 183 -1.17 7.32 -14.59
N ARG A 184 -2.32 7.23 -13.92
CA ARG A 184 -3.24 8.38 -13.78
C ARG A 184 -2.56 9.55 -13.07
N ARG A 185 -1.80 9.28 -12.01
CA ARG A 185 -1.05 10.31 -11.30
C ARG A 185 -0.02 10.98 -12.19
N LEU A 186 0.82 10.18 -12.85
CA LEU A 186 1.86 10.67 -13.73
C LEU A 186 1.25 11.50 -14.85
N ARG A 187 0.15 11.04 -15.47
CA ARG A 187 -0.62 11.76 -16.51
C ARG A 187 -1.06 13.16 -16.07
N ARG A 188 -1.60 13.30 -14.86
CA ARG A 188 -2.07 14.59 -14.34
C ARG A 188 -0.95 15.63 -14.22
N GLY A 189 0.26 15.17 -13.88
CA GLY A 189 1.44 16.02 -13.83
C GLY A 189 1.84 16.66 -15.16
N PHE A 190 1.48 16.06 -16.30
CA PHE A 190 1.80 16.59 -17.62
C PHE A 190 0.81 17.66 -18.10
N THR A 191 -0.40 17.72 -17.53
CA THR A 191 -1.45 18.69 -17.92
C THR A 191 -1.47 19.95 -17.08
N GLU A 192 -0.85 19.94 -15.90
CA GLU A 192 -0.79 21.10 -14.98
C GLU A 192 0.52 21.91 -15.11
N SER A 193 1.45 21.52 -16.01
CA SER A 193 2.62 22.35 -16.30
C SER A 193 2.21 23.48 -17.24
N ASP A 194 2.22 24.71 -16.72
CA ASP A 194 2.15 25.96 -17.49
C ASP A 194 2.98 25.86 -18.77
N GLU A 195 2.41 26.29 -19.90
CA GLU A 195 2.98 26.16 -21.26
C GLU A 195 4.33 26.85 -21.48
N ASP A 196 4.94 27.49 -20.47
CA ASP A 196 6.18 28.27 -20.60
C ASP A 196 7.34 27.84 -19.67
N ALA A 197 7.20 26.78 -18.88
CA ALA A 197 8.33 26.25 -18.12
C ALA A 197 9.05 25.15 -18.93
N PRO A 198 10.40 25.18 -19.07
CA PRO A 198 11.12 24.09 -19.71
C PRO A 198 10.84 22.81 -18.91
N LEU A 199 10.07 21.91 -19.52
CA LEU A 199 9.78 20.57 -19.04
C LEU A 199 11.04 19.99 -18.41
N GLU A 200 10.99 19.61 -17.14
CA GLU A 200 12.02 18.77 -16.53
C GLU A 200 11.98 17.39 -17.22
N PHE A 201 12.50 17.32 -18.45
CA PHE A 201 12.64 16.15 -19.33
C PHE A 201 13.38 14.97 -18.64
N SER A 202 13.96 15.18 -17.47
CA SER A 202 14.68 14.18 -16.68
C SER A 202 13.76 13.12 -16.06
N LYS A 203 12.56 13.48 -15.58
CA LYS A 203 11.64 12.55 -14.90
C LYS A 203 10.77 11.76 -15.89
N GLU A 204 10.39 12.38 -17.01
CA GLU A 204 9.68 11.73 -18.11
C GLU A 204 10.49 10.57 -18.71
N ASN A 205 11.81 10.77 -18.84
CA ASN A 205 12.74 9.72 -19.21
C ASN A 205 12.72 8.53 -18.23
N GLN A 206 12.50 8.73 -16.93
CA GLN A 206 12.51 7.62 -15.97
C GLN A 206 11.30 6.69 -16.15
N VAL A 207 10.09 7.23 -16.26
CA VAL A 207 8.88 6.42 -16.47
C VAL A 207 8.95 5.70 -17.81
N HIS A 208 9.36 6.42 -18.86
CA HIS A 208 9.57 5.84 -20.18
C HIS A 208 10.60 4.71 -20.14
N ASN A 209 11.76 4.92 -19.50
CA ASN A 209 12.80 3.90 -19.35
C ASN A 209 12.35 2.70 -18.54
N ILE A 210 11.51 2.89 -17.50
CA ILE A 210 10.95 1.78 -16.72
C ILE A 210 9.99 0.97 -17.60
N ILE A 211 9.05 1.61 -18.29
CA ILE A 211 8.10 0.92 -19.19
C ILE A 211 8.84 0.23 -20.33
N GLN A 212 9.80 0.90 -20.95
CA GLN A 212 10.64 0.33 -21.99
C GLN A 212 11.42 -0.88 -21.47
N GLY A 213 11.98 -0.79 -20.27
CA GLY A 213 12.67 -1.89 -19.60
C GLY A 213 11.73 -3.07 -19.33
N TRP A 214 10.48 -2.83 -18.94
CA TRP A 214 9.47 -3.87 -18.78
C TRP A 214 9.16 -4.56 -20.10
N LEU A 215 8.92 -3.78 -21.16
CA LEU A 215 8.59 -4.32 -22.48
C LEU A 215 9.75 -5.15 -23.02
N GLN A 216 10.99 -4.65 -22.92
CA GLN A 216 12.18 -5.38 -23.36
C GLN A 216 12.39 -6.67 -22.56
N ARG A 217 12.24 -6.65 -21.23
CA ARG A 217 12.32 -7.87 -20.41
C ARG A 217 11.20 -8.85 -20.71
N THR A 218 9.98 -8.36 -20.90
CA THR A 218 8.82 -9.21 -21.25
C THR A 218 9.03 -9.90 -22.59
N LEU A 219 9.59 -9.19 -23.58
CA LEU A 219 9.96 -9.77 -24.88
C LEU A 219 11.09 -10.80 -24.79
N SER A 220 11.94 -10.73 -23.76
CA SER A 220 13.00 -11.72 -23.51
C SER A 220 12.52 -12.98 -22.79
N LEU A 221 11.30 -12.97 -22.24
CA LEU A 221 10.73 -14.12 -21.55
C LEU A 221 10.04 -15.07 -22.55
N PRO A 222 10.13 -16.39 -22.35
CA PRO A 222 9.43 -17.34 -23.19
C PRO A 222 7.91 -17.14 -23.07
N PRO A 223 7.14 -17.35 -24.17
CA PRO A 223 5.69 -17.20 -24.14
C PRO A 223 5.05 -18.17 -23.14
N LEU A 224 4.06 -17.67 -22.39
CA LEU A 224 3.35 -18.40 -21.32
C LEU A 224 2.67 -19.70 -21.80
N THR A 225 2.55 -19.91 -23.11
CA THR A 225 1.93 -21.10 -23.71
C THR A 225 2.84 -22.34 -23.75
N VAL A 226 4.15 -22.20 -23.51
CA VAL A 226 5.10 -23.34 -23.55
C VAL A 226 5.07 -24.15 -22.24
N LEU A 227 4.52 -23.59 -21.15
CA LEU A 227 4.50 -24.25 -19.84
C LEU A 227 3.36 -25.27 -19.66
N GLN A 228 2.43 -25.39 -20.62
CA GLN A 228 1.26 -26.28 -20.52
C GLN A 228 1.39 -27.60 -21.31
N THR A 229 2.53 -27.88 -21.94
CA THR A 229 2.71 -29.09 -22.77
C THR A 229 3.50 -30.23 -22.13
N ASP A 230 3.77 -30.19 -20.82
CA ASP A 230 4.41 -31.29 -20.10
C ASP A 230 3.54 -31.82 -18.92
N GLN A 231 2.27 -32.13 -19.19
CA GLN A 231 1.44 -33.02 -18.35
C GLN A 231 0.79 -34.12 -19.17
#